data_AF-A0AAV4FC51-F1
#
_entry.id   AF-A0AAV4FC51-F1
#
_cell.length_a   1.000
_cell.length_b   1.000
_cell.length_c   1.000
_cell.angle_alpha   90.00
_cell.angle_beta   90.00
_cell.angle_gamma   90.00
#
_symmetry.space_group_name_H-M   'P 1'
#
loop_
_entity.id
_entity.type
_entity.pdbx_description
1 polymer ?
#
loop_
_entity_poly.entity_id
_entity_poly.type
_entity_poly.pdbx_seq_one_letter_code
_entity_poly.pdbx_strand_id
1 'polypeptide(L)'
;MKRSLTYTPPQWNYKKANWSKFASRSDILITRININTRQIDKANKALTKAILSAAHECIPRGSRRNYIPYWSEELQALHEKVTEARDNVEKEPSVDNNIHLKAKTDRFRRESNTAVRNSWHKKTAQLNLEKDGQKLWRLVRSLNGESNRHSPIALEEEILKIES
;
A
#
# COMPACT_ATOMS: atom_id res chain seq x y z
N MET A 1 -18.32 -12.62 7.37
CA MET A 1 -17.13 -13.14 8.07
C MET A 1 -16.23 -11.96 8.46
N LYS A 2 -16.14 -11.59 9.74
CA LYS A 2 -15.26 -10.52 10.21
C LYS A 2 -13.82 -11.05 10.19
N ARG A 3 -12.95 -10.43 9.39
CA ARG A 3 -11.52 -10.76 9.28
C ARG A 3 -10.90 -10.67 10.67
N SER A 4 -10.27 -11.73 11.18
CA SER A 4 -9.44 -11.63 12.38
C SER A 4 -8.20 -10.80 12.05
N LEU A 5 -7.94 -9.80 12.89
CA LEU A 5 -7.11 -8.64 12.62
C LEU A 5 -5.77 -8.78 13.35
N THR A 6 -4.80 -9.53 12.80
CA THR A 6 -3.44 -9.56 13.37
C THR A 6 -2.72 -8.22 13.16
N TYR A 7 -2.04 -7.72 14.20
CA TYR A 7 -1.23 -6.49 14.14
C TYR A 7 0.03 -6.75 13.33
N THR A 8 0.25 -5.98 12.26
CA THR A 8 1.50 -6.02 11.49
C THR A 8 2.27 -4.73 11.78
N PRO A 9 3.50 -4.81 12.30
CA PRO A 9 4.28 -3.60 12.57
C PRO A 9 4.56 -2.84 11.25
N PRO A 10 4.63 -1.50 11.29
CA PRO A 10 4.94 -0.69 10.12
C PRO A 10 6.32 -1.06 9.56
N GLN A 11 6.39 -1.30 8.26
CA GLN A 11 7.62 -1.64 7.56
C GLN A 11 8.22 -0.40 6.88
N TRP A 12 9.53 -0.43 6.66
CA TRP A 12 10.25 0.61 5.92
C TRP A 12 9.98 0.48 4.42
N ASN A 13 9.60 1.58 3.78
CA ASN A 13 9.44 1.63 2.33
C ASN A 13 10.71 2.17 1.68
N TYR A 14 11.65 1.27 1.41
CA TYR A 14 12.94 1.61 0.79
C TYR A 14 12.81 2.12 -0.65
N LYS A 15 11.74 1.75 -1.37
CA LYS A 15 11.48 2.23 -2.73
C LYS A 15 11.12 3.72 -2.75
N LYS A 16 10.49 4.24 -1.69
CA LYS A 16 10.12 5.66 -1.55
C LYS A 16 11.11 6.45 -0.68
N ALA A 17 12.26 5.86 -0.34
CA ALA A 17 13.26 6.52 0.47
C ALA A 17 13.94 7.67 -0.29
N ASN A 18 14.13 8.80 0.38
CA ASN A 18 15.01 9.84 -0.13
C ASN A 18 16.45 9.55 0.34
N TRP A 19 17.18 8.79 -0.47
CA TRP A 19 18.55 8.35 -0.15
C TRP A 19 19.56 9.50 -0.08
N SER A 20 19.40 10.53 -0.92
CA SER A 20 20.26 11.72 -0.88
C SER A 20 20.11 12.46 0.45
N LYS A 21 18.85 12.71 0.88
CA LYS A 21 18.58 13.32 2.18
C LYS A 21 19.06 12.43 3.33
N PHE A 22 18.88 11.11 3.22
CA PHE A 22 19.36 10.17 4.23
C PHE A 22 20.88 10.27 4.40
N ALA A 23 21.65 10.24 3.31
CA ALA A 23 23.11 10.36 3.34
C ALA A 23 23.55 11.66 4.02
N SER A 24 23.02 12.80 3.60
CA SER A 24 23.37 14.09 4.21
C SER A 24 23.00 14.16 5.70
N ARG A 25 21.85 13.59 6.10
CA ARG A 25 21.42 13.60 7.50
C ARG A 25 22.22 12.62 8.35
N SER A 26 22.56 11.45 7.83
CA SER A 26 23.38 10.48 8.55
C SER A 26 24.78 11.05 8.79
N ASP A 27 25.39 11.69 7.79
CA ASP A 27 26.72 12.27 7.93
C ASP A 27 26.74 13.33 9.04
N ILE A 28 25.79 14.29 9.00
CA ILE A 28 25.67 15.33 10.03
C ILE A 28 25.50 14.73 11.43
N LEU A 29 24.67 13.69 11.58
CA LEU A 29 24.40 13.08 12.87
C LEU A 29 25.58 12.24 13.39
N ILE A 30 26.30 11.56 12.49
CA ILE A 30 27.45 10.73 12.84
C ILE A 30 28.65 11.58 13.22
N THR A 31 28.93 12.68 12.52
CA THR A 31 30.02 13.62 12.87
C THR A 31 29.88 14.20 14.28
N ARG A 32 28.66 14.26 14.82
CA ARG A 32 28.39 14.77 16.19
C ARG A 32 28.66 13.74 17.29
N ILE A 33 28.96 12.49 16.95
CA ILE A 33 29.18 11.43 17.92
C ILE A 33 30.66 11.42 18.33
N ASN A 34 30.91 11.54 19.63
CA ASN A 34 32.26 11.41 20.16
C ASN A 34 32.63 9.92 20.32
N ILE A 35 33.47 9.42 19.41
CA ILE A 35 33.92 8.01 19.37
C ILE A 35 35.04 7.74 20.39
N ASN A 36 35.74 8.79 20.85
CA ASN A 36 36.91 8.67 21.75
C ASN A 36 36.53 8.38 23.22
N THR A 37 35.27 8.08 23.51
CA THR A 37 34.84 7.69 24.86
C THR A 37 35.30 6.26 25.18
N ARG A 38 35.85 6.02 26.39
CA ARG A 38 36.16 4.68 26.95
C ARG A 38 34.93 3.74 27.08
N GLN A 39 33.75 4.15 26.61
CA GLN A 39 32.47 3.47 26.74
C GLN A 39 31.90 3.16 25.36
N ILE A 40 32.44 2.12 24.73
CA ILE A 40 32.09 1.67 23.37
C ILE A 40 30.58 1.44 23.22
N ASP A 41 29.92 0.88 24.23
CA ASP A 41 28.47 0.63 24.20
C ASP A 41 27.65 1.92 24.07
N LYS A 42 28.12 3.03 24.66
CA LYS A 42 27.44 4.33 24.55
C LYS A 42 27.63 4.91 23.17
N ALA A 43 28.82 4.80 22.59
CA ALA A 43 29.08 5.21 21.22
C ALA A 43 28.23 4.41 20.22
N ASN A 44 28.14 3.08 20.38
CA ASN A 44 27.29 2.22 19.56
C ASN A 44 25.80 2.57 19.68
N LYS A 45 25.29 2.84 20.89
CA LYS A 45 23.90 3.30 21.07
C LYS A 45 23.66 4.64 20.41
N ALA A 46 24.61 5.58 20.49
CA ALA A 46 24.52 6.88 19.84
C ALA A 46 24.50 6.74 18.31
N LEU A 47 25.34 5.88 17.75
CA LEU A 47 25.41 5.59 16.32
C LEU A 47 24.11 4.98 15.81
N THR A 48 23.61 3.94 16.46
CA THR A 48 22.33 3.31 16.10
C THR A 48 21.18 4.32 16.17
N LYS A 49 21.16 5.17 17.20
CA LYS A 49 20.13 6.22 17.33
C LYS A 49 20.23 7.25 16.20
N ALA A 50 21.43 7.67 15.82
CA ALA A 50 21.66 8.60 14.72
C ALA A 50 21.16 8.02 13.39
N ILE A 51 21.51 6.77 13.08
CA ILE A 51 21.07 6.07 11.86
C ILE A 51 19.55 5.93 11.83
N LEU A 52 18.94 5.49 12.93
CA LEU A 52 17.48 5.35 13.02
C LEU A 52 16.75 6.70 12.91
N SER A 53 17.30 7.77 13.49
CA SER A 53 16.74 9.12 13.38
C SER A 53 16.77 9.62 11.93
N ALA A 54 17.91 9.49 11.25
CA ALA A 54 18.02 9.82 9.83
C ALA A 54 17.04 8.99 8.98
N ALA A 55 16.91 7.70 9.28
CA ALA A 55 15.98 6.80 8.59
C ALA A 55 14.53 7.23 8.80
N HIS A 56 14.13 7.59 10.03
CA HIS A 56 12.76 8.05 10.32
C HIS A 56 12.38 9.32 9.56
N GLU A 57 13.34 10.20 9.28
CA GLU A 57 13.10 11.45 8.54
C GLU A 57 13.09 11.30 7.01
N CYS A 58 13.68 10.21 6.50
CA CYS A 58 13.99 10.07 5.08
C CYS A 58 13.33 8.84 4.43
N ILE A 59 12.96 7.83 5.21
CA ILE A 59 12.38 6.58 4.75
C ILE A 59 10.95 6.49 5.28
N PRO A 60 9.93 6.63 4.41
CA PRO A 60 8.55 6.48 4.81
C PRO A 60 8.30 5.11 5.45
N ARG A 61 7.53 5.08 6.54
CA ARG A 61 7.07 3.84 7.19
C ARG A 61 5.59 3.62 6.93
N GLY A 62 5.22 2.38 6.68
CA GLY A 62 3.82 2.02 6.55
C GLY A 62 3.62 0.58 6.10
N SER A 63 2.48 0.02 6.49
CA SER A 63 1.96 -1.22 5.92
C SER A 63 0.46 -1.02 5.70
N ARG A 64 0.01 -1.09 4.44
CA ARG A 64 -1.41 -0.93 4.11
C ARG A 64 -2.13 -2.25 4.37
N ARG A 65 -2.83 -2.32 5.51
CA ARG A 65 -3.54 -3.52 5.97
C ARG A 65 -4.56 -4.08 4.96
N ASN A 66 -5.40 -3.19 4.43
CA ASN A 66 -6.45 -3.53 3.48
C ASN A 66 -6.08 -2.95 2.11
N TYR A 67 -4.85 -3.18 1.66
CA TYR A 67 -4.47 -2.72 0.33
C TYR A 67 -5.32 -3.41 -0.73
N ILE A 68 -6.13 -2.63 -1.43
CA ILE A 68 -6.90 -3.10 -2.57
C ILE A 68 -6.25 -2.45 -3.80
N PRO A 69 -5.64 -3.24 -4.70
CA PRO A 69 -4.75 -2.70 -5.74
C PRO A 69 -5.48 -1.83 -6.77
N TYR A 70 -6.76 -2.12 -6.99
CA TYR A 70 -7.62 -1.38 -7.91
C TYR A 70 -8.37 -0.23 -7.23
N TRP A 71 -8.18 0.00 -5.92
CA TRP A 71 -8.91 1.02 -5.17
C TRP A 71 -8.24 2.39 -5.32
N SER A 72 -8.84 3.26 -6.14
CA SER A 72 -8.42 4.63 -6.37
C SER A 72 -9.18 5.63 -5.49
N GLU A 73 -8.69 6.87 -5.42
CA GLU A 73 -9.40 7.98 -4.77
C GLU A 73 -10.77 8.24 -5.42
N GLU A 74 -10.90 8.03 -6.74
CA GLU A 74 -12.18 8.13 -7.45
C GLU A 74 -13.20 7.08 -6.98
N LEU A 75 -12.75 5.83 -6.78
CA LEU A 75 -13.60 4.77 -6.22
C LEU A 75 -13.95 5.04 -4.76
N GLN A 76 -13.04 5.63 -4.00
CA GLN A 76 -13.29 6.05 -2.63
C GLN A 76 -14.38 7.14 -2.59
N ALA A 77 -14.28 8.18 -3.41
CA ALA A 77 -15.29 9.23 -3.51
C ALA A 77 -16.67 8.69 -3.96
N LEU A 78 -16.69 7.68 -4.84
CA LEU A 78 -17.91 6.99 -5.22
C LEU A 78 -18.52 6.17 -4.08
N HIS A 79 -17.67 5.49 -3.32
CA HIS A 79 -18.09 4.73 -2.15
C HIS A 79 -18.73 5.63 -1.09
N GLU A 80 -18.12 6.78 -0.83
CA GLU A 80 -18.66 7.80 0.09
C GLU A 80 -20.03 8.30 -0.35
N LYS A 81 -20.24 8.56 -1.64
CA LYS A 81 -21.56 8.93 -2.18
C LYS A 81 -22.62 7.85 -1.95
N VAL A 82 -22.25 6.57 -2.04
CA VAL A 82 -23.15 5.44 -1.74
C VAL A 82 -23.49 5.42 -0.26
N THR A 83 -22.50 5.59 0.62
CA THR A 83 -22.69 5.64 2.07
C THR A 83 -23.62 6.79 2.46
N GLU A 84 -23.38 8.00 1.95
CA GLU A 84 -24.25 9.17 2.16
C GLU A 84 -25.70 8.89 1.74
N ALA A 85 -25.91 8.25 0.59
CA ALA A 85 -27.27 7.89 0.17
C ALA A 85 -27.92 6.80 1.02
N ARG A 86 -27.14 5.89 1.63
CA ARG A 86 -27.67 4.94 2.61
C ARG A 86 -28.12 5.67 3.86
N ASP A 87 -27.29 6.56 4.37
CA ASP A 87 -27.61 7.37 5.56
C ASP A 87 -28.90 8.19 5.33
N ASN A 88 -29.09 8.73 4.12
CA ASN A 88 -30.31 9.45 3.77
C ASN A 88 -31.54 8.53 3.70
N VAL A 89 -31.42 7.32 3.15
CA VAL A 89 -32.52 6.34 3.16
C VAL A 89 -32.88 5.88 4.57
N GLU A 90 -31.89 5.74 5.46
CA GLU A 90 -32.12 5.39 6.87
C GLU A 90 -32.83 6.51 7.63
N LYS A 91 -32.48 7.77 7.36
CA LYS A 91 -33.13 8.95 7.98
C LYS A 91 -34.53 9.21 7.43
N GLU A 92 -34.68 9.11 6.11
CA GLU A 92 -35.92 9.39 5.40
C GLU A 92 -36.22 8.30 4.36
N PRO A 93 -36.93 7.23 4.78
CA PRO A 93 -37.33 6.17 3.88
C PRO A 93 -38.37 6.68 2.85
N SER A 94 -37.90 6.96 1.63
CA SER A 94 -38.74 7.37 0.49
C SER A 94 -38.39 6.57 -0.77
N VAL A 95 -39.34 6.46 -1.70
CA VAL A 95 -39.13 5.82 -3.01
C VAL A 95 -38.02 6.54 -3.78
N ASP A 96 -38.02 7.88 -3.77
CA ASP A 96 -37.01 8.69 -4.46
C ASP A 96 -35.61 8.47 -3.87
N ASN A 97 -35.50 8.45 -2.53
CA ASN A 97 -34.23 8.18 -1.85
C ASN A 97 -33.72 6.77 -2.16
N ASN A 98 -34.60 5.78 -2.27
CA ASN A 98 -34.24 4.42 -2.68
C ASN A 98 -33.78 4.36 -4.15
N ILE A 99 -34.42 5.10 -5.06
CA ILE A 99 -34.00 5.22 -6.47
C ILE A 99 -32.59 5.85 -6.54
N HIS A 100 -32.33 6.92 -5.78
CA HIS A 100 -31.02 7.56 -5.72
C HIS A 100 -29.94 6.62 -5.16
N LEU A 101 -30.24 5.89 -4.08
CA LEU A 101 -29.32 4.90 -3.53
C LEU A 101 -29.00 3.81 -4.56
N LYS A 102 -30.01 3.30 -5.27
CA LYS A 102 -29.82 2.28 -6.31
C LYS A 102 -28.94 2.80 -7.45
N ALA A 103 -29.21 4.01 -7.95
CA ALA A 103 -28.42 4.64 -9.01
C ALA A 103 -26.95 4.85 -8.60
N LYS A 104 -26.70 5.38 -7.40
CA LYS A 104 -25.33 5.55 -6.88
C LYS A 104 -24.62 4.21 -6.67
N THR A 105 -25.33 3.20 -6.15
CA THR A 105 -24.80 1.84 -5.94
C THR A 105 -24.43 1.18 -7.27
N ASP A 106 -25.28 1.30 -8.29
CA ASP A 106 -25.02 0.76 -9.63
C ASP A 106 -23.81 1.43 -10.27
N ARG A 107 -23.67 2.76 -10.13
CA ARG A 107 -22.48 3.48 -10.60
C ARG A 107 -21.21 2.96 -9.92
N PHE A 108 -21.20 2.90 -8.60
CA PHE A 108 -20.05 2.36 -7.85
C PHE A 108 -19.70 0.93 -8.27
N ARG A 109 -20.71 0.07 -8.46
CA ARG A 109 -20.50 -1.32 -8.90
C ARG A 109 -19.86 -1.39 -10.29
N ARG A 110 -20.33 -0.57 -11.24
CA ARG A 110 -19.78 -0.52 -12.61
C ARG A 110 -18.32 -0.08 -12.60
N GLU A 111 -18.00 0.99 -11.89
CA GLU A 111 -16.63 1.51 -11.82
C GLU A 111 -15.69 0.56 -11.09
N SER A 112 -16.13 -0.02 -9.97
CA SER A 112 -15.36 -1.03 -9.24
C SER A 112 -15.04 -2.24 -10.11
N ASN A 113 -16.03 -2.77 -10.84
CA ASN A 113 -15.80 -3.88 -11.77
C ASN A 113 -14.84 -3.51 -12.91
N THR A 114 -14.92 -2.28 -13.42
CA THR A 114 -14.02 -1.78 -14.46
C THR A 114 -12.60 -1.68 -13.94
N ALA A 115 -12.40 -1.14 -12.73
CA ALA A 115 -11.11 -1.05 -12.08
C ALA A 115 -10.49 -2.42 -11.80
N VAL A 116 -11.29 -3.39 -11.34
CA VAL A 116 -10.84 -4.78 -11.16
C VAL A 116 -10.35 -5.37 -12.48
N ARG A 117 -11.13 -5.23 -13.57
CA ARG A 117 -10.74 -5.73 -14.90
C ARG A 117 -9.48 -5.05 -15.42
N ASN A 118 -9.38 -3.73 -15.30
CA ASN A 118 -8.20 -2.98 -15.73
C ASN A 118 -6.95 -3.38 -14.95
N SER A 119 -7.07 -3.58 -13.64
CA SER A 119 -5.98 -4.09 -12.80
C SER A 119 -5.54 -5.49 -13.22
N TRP A 120 -6.49 -6.37 -13.56
CA TRP A 120 -6.18 -7.71 -14.07
C TRP A 120 -5.48 -7.65 -15.43
N HIS A 121 -6.01 -6.84 -16.36
CA HIS A 121 -5.43 -6.67 -17.69
C HIS A 121 -4.00 -6.13 -17.64
N LYS A 122 -3.76 -5.08 -16.82
CA LYS A 122 -2.40 -4.57 -16.57
C LYS A 122 -1.49 -5.65 -16.02
N LYS A 123 -1.98 -6.47 -15.08
CA LYS A 123 -1.22 -7.57 -14.52
C LYS A 123 -0.82 -8.60 -15.55
N THR A 124 -1.76 -9.05 -16.38
CA THR A 124 -1.47 -10.05 -17.40
C THR A 124 -0.56 -9.52 -18.49
N ALA A 125 -0.71 -8.24 -18.88
CA ALA A 125 0.15 -7.60 -19.87
C ALA A 125 1.62 -7.45 -19.40
N GLN A 126 1.84 -7.29 -18.09
CA GLN A 126 3.19 -7.17 -17.51
C GLN A 126 3.87 -8.51 -17.21
N LEU A 127 3.15 -9.63 -17.26
CA LEU A 127 3.74 -10.94 -16.99
C LEU A 127 4.56 -11.40 -18.19
N ASN A 128 5.88 -11.52 -18.01
CA ASN A 128 6.75 -12.12 -19.01
C ASN A 128 6.84 -13.63 -18.75
N LEU A 129 6.25 -14.44 -19.64
CA LEU A 129 6.15 -15.88 -19.45
C LEU A 129 7.51 -16.59 -19.35
N GLU A 130 8.55 -16.03 -19.97
CA GLU A 130 9.89 -16.60 -20.01
C GLU A 130 10.71 -16.25 -18.77
N LYS A 131 10.50 -15.04 -18.20
CA LYS A 131 11.29 -14.54 -17.07
C LYS A 131 10.60 -14.68 -15.71
N ASP A 132 9.26 -14.80 -15.69
CA ASP A 132 8.44 -14.74 -14.48
C ASP A 132 7.87 -16.11 -14.02
N GLY A 133 8.56 -17.22 -14.29
CA GLY A 133 8.06 -18.58 -13.98
C GLY A 133 7.55 -18.76 -12.54
N GLN A 134 8.27 -18.27 -11.52
CA GLN A 134 7.79 -18.33 -10.14
C GLN A 134 6.55 -17.46 -9.86
N LYS A 135 6.41 -16.32 -10.53
CA LYS A 135 5.22 -15.45 -10.37
C LYS A 135 4.01 -16.10 -11.01
N LEU A 136 4.19 -16.77 -12.15
CA LEU A 136 3.15 -17.56 -12.81
C LEU A 136 2.70 -18.73 -11.93
N TRP A 137 3.62 -19.52 -11.40
CA TRP A 137 3.28 -20.63 -10.52
C TRP A 137 2.54 -20.19 -9.25
N ARG A 138 2.85 -18.99 -8.74
CA ARG A 138 2.08 -18.39 -7.64
C ARG A 138 0.69 -17.95 -8.11
N LEU A 139 0.57 -17.38 -9.30
CA LEU A 139 -0.70 -16.97 -9.88
C LEU A 139 -1.63 -18.16 -10.13
N VAL A 140 -1.12 -19.22 -10.76
CA VAL A 140 -1.88 -20.45 -11.04
C VAL A 140 -2.41 -21.07 -9.74
N ARG A 141 -1.55 -21.23 -8.72
CA ARG A 141 -1.99 -21.72 -7.40
C ARG A 141 -3.04 -20.82 -6.75
N SER A 142 -2.91 -19.50 -6.91
CA SER A 142 -3.93 -18.56 -6.42
C SER A 142 -5.26 -18.69 -7.16
N LEU A 143 -5.25 -18.93 -8.47
CA LEU A 143 -6.46 -19.14 -9.26
C LEU A 143 -7.14 -20.48 -8.93
N ASN A 144 -6.34 -21.51 -8.64
CA ASN A 144 -6.83 -22.81 -8.19
C ASN A 144 -7.28 -22.84 -6.72
N GLY A 145 -7.14 -21.73 -5.98
CA GLY A 145 -7.47 -21.67 -4.55
C GLY A 145 -6.48 -22.38 -3.62
N GLU A 146 -5.33 -22.83 -4.15
CA GLU A 146 -4.26 -23.51 -3.40
C GLU A 146 -3.35 -22.54 -2.62
N SER A 147 -3.56 -21.23 -2.77
CA SER A 147 -2.75 -20.22 -2.07
C SER A 147 -3.19 -20.00 -0.62
N ASN A 148 -2.31 -20.35 0.32
CA ASN A 148 -2.46 -20.09 1.76
C ASN A 148 -2.41 -18.58 2.13
N ARG A 149 -2.03 -17.72 1.18
CA ARG A 149 -2.15 -16.27 1.32
C ARG A 149 -3.25 -15.79 0.38
N HIS A 150 -4.39 -15.38 0.92
CA HIS A 150 -5.32 -14.47 0.24
C HIS A 150 -4.70 -13.07 0.17
N SER A 151 -3.53 -12.96 -0.46
CA SER A 151 -2.96 -11.66 -0.81
C SER A 151 -3.77 -11.12 -1.99
N PRO A 152 -4.28 -9.88 -1.89
CA PRO A 152 -4.82 -9.19 -3.05
C PRO A 152 -3.82 -9.33 -4.21
N ILE A 153 -4.31 -9.72 -5.37
CA ILE A 153 -3.52 -9.85 -6.58
C ILE A 153 -3.12 -8.42 -7.00
N ALA A 154 -2.06 -7.93 -6.38
CA ALA A 154 -1.51 -6.59 -6.55
C ALA A 154 -0.17 -6.68 -7.25
N LEU A 155 0.06 -5.77 -8.19
CA LEU A 155 1.42 -5.44 -8.60
C LEU A 155 1.92 -4.32 -7.71
N GLU A 156 3.17 -4.45 -7.27
CA GLU A 156 3.95 -3.30 -6.88
C GLU A 156 4.24 -2.53 -8.17
N GLU A 157 3.85 -1.26 -8.26
CA GLU A 157 4.28 -0.40 -9.35
C GLU A 157 5.82 -0.31 -9.29
N GLU A 158 6.50 -1.02 -10.19
CA GLU A 158 7.85 -0.62 -10.61
C GLU A 158 7.66 0.67 -11.41
N ILE A 159 7.75 1.80 -10.71
CA ILE A 159 8.00 3.08 -11.34
C ILE A 159 9.31 2.89 -12.10
N LEU A 160 9.20 2.76 -13.42
CA LEU A 160 10.31 2.73 -14.35
C LEU A 160 11.31 3.80 -13.94
N LYS A 161 12.57 3.37 -13.75
CA LYS A 161 13.71 4.27 -13.72
C LYS A 161 13.66 5.13 -14.98
N ILE A 162 13.22 6.36 -14.84
CA ILE A 162 13.53 7.41 -15.81
C ILE A 162 14.86 7.96 -15.33
N GLU A 163 15.95 7.36 -15.83
CA GLU A 163 17.25 7.99 -15.82
C GLU A 163 17.20 9.14 -16.83
N SER A 164 17.36 10.36 -16.33
CA SER A 164 17.86 11.52 -17.08
C SER A 164 18.86 12.25 -16.19
#